data_AF-A0A7Y4EG53-F1
#
_entry.id   AF-A0A7Y4EG53-F1
#
_cell.length_a   1.000
_cell.length_b   1.000
_cell.length_c   1.000
_cell.angle_alpha   90.00
_cell.angle_beta   90.00
_cell.angle_gamma   90.00
#
_symmetry.space_group_name_H-M   'P 1'
#
loop_
_entity.id
_entity.type
_entity.pdbx_description
1 polymer ?
#
loop_
_entity_poly.entity_id
_entity_poly.type
_entity_poly.pdbx_seq_one_letter_code
_entity_poly.pdbx_strand_id
1 'polypeptide(L)'
;MFYASLIIIACFNILLLVVYGLSEEPGIAYDVEYEVKHMSHDYHGKSKMQLYFHNNEFESKWVVEEIGEDHQPVYFESHSKGELKKHSRNVYTVRYNEHSSNFLENQRLPDLPISSNFYSAERYLSTRNTVEVKYRSDDYIIIISFLNGGQIMAMKRY
;
A
#
# COMPACT_ATOMS: atom_id res chain seq x y z
N MET A 1 20.82 -35.32 39.22
CA MET A 1 20.13 -34.00 39.26
C MET A 1 20.76 -32.92 38.38
N PHE A 2 21.96 -33.10 37.80
CA PHE A 2 22.64 -32.08 36.95
C PHE A 2 22.17 -31.99 35.48
N TYR A 3 21.52 -33.04 34.93
CA TYR A 3 21.11 -33.05 33.52
C TYR A 3 19.85 -32.23 33.23
N ALA A 4 18.91 -32.15 34.18
CA ALA A 4 17.69 -31.38 34.02
C ALA A 4 17.97 -29.87 33.95
N SER A 5 18.93 -29.36 34.73
CA SER A 5 19.35 -27.96 34.71
C SER A 5 20.00 -27.54 33.39
N LEU A 6 20.79 -28.42 32.76
CA LEU A 6 21.39 -28.15 31.45
C LEU A 6 20.34 -28.07 30.33
N ILE A 7 19.32 -28.94 30.38
CA ILE A 7 18.20 -28.92 29.44
C ILE A 7 17.39 -27.62 29.59
N ILE A 8 17.09 -27.20 30.82
CA ILE A 8 16.35 -25.97 31.08
C ILE A 8 17.11 -24.75 30.56
N ILE A 9 18.43 -24.69 30.80
CA ILE A 9 19.27 -23.58 30.29
C ILE A 9 19.31 -23.59 28.76
N ALA A 10 19.44 -24.76 28.12
CA ALA A 10 19.41 -24.87 26.67
C ALA A 10 18.07 -24.41 26.08
N CYS A 11 16.94 -24.83 26.67
CA CYS A 11 15.61 -24.39 26.27
C CYS A 11 15.43 -22.87 26.43
N PHE A 12 15.96 -22.28 27.51
CA PHE A 12 15.89 -20.84 27.75
C PHE A 12 16.70 -20.06 26.72
N ASN A 13 17.88 -20.56 26.32
CA ASN A 13 18.70 -19.95 25.28
C ASN A 13 18.05 -20.05 23.89
N ILE A 14 17.43 -21.18 23.55
CA ILE A 14 16.68 -21.33 22.30
C ILE A 14 15.47 -20.38 22.28
N LEU A 15 14.74 -20.28 23.39
CA LEU A 15 13.62 -19.34 23.52
C LEU A 15 14.08 -17.89 23.33
N LEU A 16 15.20 -17.50 23.95
CA LEU A 16 15.79 -16.17 23.76
C LEU A 16 16.20 -15.95 22.29
N LEU A 17 16.77 -16.95 21.62
CA LEU A 17 17.17 -16.86 20.22
C LEU A 17 15.96 -16.72 19.28
N VAL A 18 14.84 -17.35 19.61
CA VAL A 18 13.57 -17.20 18.88
C VAL A 18 12.96 -15.82 19.14
N VAL A 19 12.94 -15.35 20.39
CA VAL A 19 12.38 -14.05 20.76
C VAL A 19 13.19 -12.89 20.18
N TYR A 20 14.53 -12.96 20.23
CA TYR A 20 15.40 -11.92 19.68
C TYR A 20 15.66 -12.08 18.18
N GLY A 21 15.59 -13.30 17.64
CA GLY A 21 15.82 -13.59 16.23
C GLY A 21 14.59 -13.42 15.34
N LEU A 22 13.38 -13.43 15.93
CA LEU A 22 12.12 -13.16 15.24
C LEU A 22 11.49 -11.81 15.61
N SER A 23 12.13 -11.02 16.47
CA SER A 23 11.65 -9.65 16.79
C SER A 23 12.02 -8.66 15.69
N GLU A 24 11.66 -8.96 14.44
CA GLU A 24 11.53 -7.89 13.46
C GLU A 24 10.44 -6.92 13.96
N GLU A 25 10.64 -5.61 13.80
CA GLU A 25 9.59 -4.65 14.14
C GLU A 25 8.32 -5.04 13.38
N PRO A 26 7.15 -5.08 14.05
CA PRO A 26 5.91 -5.46 13.38
C PRO A 26 5.64 -4.48 12.25
N GLY A 27 5.31 -5.00 11.06
CA GLY A 27 4.87 -4.18 9.94
C GLY A 27 3.63 -3.38 10.30
N ILE A 28 3.43 -2.26 9.60
CA ILE A 28 2.31 -1.33 9.86
C ILE A 28 1.39 -1.33 8.65
N ALA A 29 0.09 -1.46 8.89
CA ALA A 29 -0.92 -1.37 7.85
C ALA A 29 -1.67 -0.03 7.89
N TYR A 30 -2.08 0.45 6.71
CA TYR A 30 -2.94 1.61 6.56
C TYR A 30 -4.10 1.34 5.61
N ASP A 31 -5.23 1.97 5.90
CA ASP A 31 -6.45 1.91 5.08
C ASP A 31 -6.98 3.33 4.83
N VAL A 32 -7.43 3.59 3.60
CA VAL A 32 -8.08 4.85 3.23
C VAL A 32 -9.11 4.64 2.14
N GLU A 33 -10.21 5.36 2.25
CA GLU A 33 -11.23 5.47 1.21
C GLU A 33 -11.34 6.95 0.80
N TYR A 34 -11.40 7.21 -0.51
CA TYR A 34 -11.56 8.55 -1.03
C TYR A 34 -12.37 8.56 -2.32
N GLU A 35 -12.98 9.72 -2.60
CA GLU A 35 -13.68 9.97 -3.86
C GLU A 35 -13.02 11.16 -4.58
N VAL A 36 -12.95 11.08 -5.90
CA VAL A 36 -12.46 12.13 -6.79
C VAL A 36 -13.60 12.49 -7.74
N LYS A 37 -13.97 13.77 -7.81
CA LYS A 37 -14.98 14.27 -8.74
C LYS A 37 -14.36 15.35 -9.61
N HIS A 38 -14.61 15.27 -10.90
CA HIS A 38 -14.26 16.36 -11.79
C HIS A 38 -15.29 17.49 -11.65
N MET A 39 -14.83 18.74 -11.70
CA MET A 39 -15.73 19.90 -11.48
C MET A 39 -16.52 20.30 -12.73
N SER A 40 -16.09 19.86 -13.91
CA SER A 40 -16.66 20.26 -15.21
C SER A 40 -17.08 19.09 -16.11
N HIS A 41 -16.99 17.86 -15.64
CA HIS A 41 -17.37 16.64 -16.36
C HIS A 41 -17.98 15.68 -15.34
N ASP A 42 -18.81 14.75 -15.76
CA ASP A 42 -19.45 13.79 -14.84
C ASP A 42 -18.52 12.65 -14.39
N TYR A 43 -17.20 12.81 -14.54
CA TYR A 43 -16.23 11.85 -14.00
C TYR A 43 -16.29 11.81 -12.46
N HIS A 44 -16.51 10.61 -11.93
CA HIS A 44 -16.47 10.31 -10.51
C HIS A 44 -15.72 9.00 -10.28
N GLY A 45 -14.59 9.08 -9.58
CA GLY A 45 -13.83 7.93 -9.10
C GLY A 45 -14.04 7.71 -7.60
N LYS A 46 -14.23 6.46 -7.19
CA LYS A 46 -14.14 6.04 -5.78
C LYS A 46 -13.03 5.03 -5.64
N SER A 47 -12.23 5.16 -4.59
CA SER A 47 -11.12 4.24 -4.35
C SER A 47 -11.02 3.87 -2.89
N LYS A 48 -10.79 2.58 -2.64
CA LYS A 48 -10.30 2.04 -1.39
C LYS A 48 -8.87 1.56 -1.58
N MET A 49 -7.96 1.99 -0.72
CA MET A 49 -6.56 1.61 -0.73
C MET A 49 -6.17 1.02 0.61
N GLN A 50 -5.50 -0.13 0.56
CA GLN A 50 -4.84 -0.79 1.67
C GLN A 50 -3.34 -0.83 1.41
N LEU A 51 -2.56 -0.47 2.41
CA LEU A 51 -1.10 -0.41 2.36
C LEU A 51 -0.54 -1.21 3.53
N TYR A 52 0.50 -2.00 3.29
CA TYR A 52 1.27 -2.66 4.33
C TYR A 52 2.74 -2.29 4.16
N PHE A 53 3.39 -1.90 5.24
CA PHE A 53 4.80 -1.50 5.26
C PHE A 53 5.58 -2.38 6.21
N HIS A 54 6.70 -2.93 5.72
CA HIS A 54 7.62 -3.72 6.52
C HIS A 54 9.04 -3.55 5.99
N ASN A 55 10.02 -3.28 6.87
CA ASN A 55 11.44 -3.19 6.49
C ASN A 55 11.75 -2.27 5.26
N ASN A 56 11.10 -1.10 5.17
CA ASN A 56 11.16 -0.14 4.05
C ASN A 56 10.52 -0.62 2.73
N GLU A 57 9.97 -1.81 2.71
CA GLU A 57 9.17 -2.31 1.61
C GLU A 57 7.69 -1.98 1.84
N PHE A 58 6.93 -1.94 0.76
CA PHE A 58 5.49 -1.82 0.82
C PHE A 58 4.80 -2.77 -0.12
N GLU A 59 3.60 -3.18 0.28
CA GLU A 59 2.60 -3.81 -0.58
C GLU A 59 1.32 -2.98 -0.51
N SER A 60 0.63 -2.87 -1.63
CA SER A 60 -0.63 -2.14 -1.72
C SER A 60 -1.67 -2.88 -2.54
N LYS A 61 -2.92 -2.84 -2.07
CA LYS A 61 -4.10 -3.27 -2.82
C LYS A 61 -5.05 -2.09 -2.96
N TRP A 62 -5.57 -1.90 -4.16
CA TRP A 62 -6.48 -0.83 -4.50
C TRP A 62 -7.71 -1.45 -5.14
N VAL A 63 -8.88 -0.96 -4.76
CA VAL A 63 -10.14 -1.24 -5.46
C VAL A 63 -10.68 0.10 -5.89
N VAL A 64 -10.95 0.23 -7.18
CA VAL A 64 -11.40 1.48 -7.80
C VAL A 64 -12.70 1.23 -8.54
N GLU A 65 -13.62 2.17 -8.40
CA GLU A 65 -14.83 2.32 -9.19
C GLU A 65 -14.73 3.65 -9.95
N GLU A 66 -14.77 3.61 -11.28
CA GLU A 66 -14.81 4.80 -12.13
C GLU A 66 -16.16 4.90 -12.85
N ILE A 67 -16.80 6.05 -12.69
CA ILE A 67 -18.07 6.40 -13.31
C ILE A 67 -17.80 7.58 -14.25
N GLY A 68 -18.24 7.46 -15.50
CA GLY A 68 -18.14 8.52 -16.51
C GLY A 68 -19.44 8.65 -17.31
N GLU A 69 -19.57 9.75 -18.03
CA GLU A 69 -20.76 10.11 -18.83
C GLU A 69 -21.11 9.05 -19.89
N ASP A 70 -20.10 8.42 -20.49
CA ASP A 70 -20.24 7.62 -21.71
C ASP A 70 -20.12 6.10 -21.51
N HIS A 71 -20.01 5.61 -20.27
CA HIS A 71 -19.84 4.18 -20.01
C HIS A 71 -20.47 3.72 -18.69
N GLN A 72 -20.75 2.41 -18.61
CA GLN A 72 -21.13 1.77 -17.34
C GLN A 72 -19.98 1.86 -16.33
N PRO A 73 -20.26 1.85 -15.02
CA PRO A 73 -19.21 1.87 -14.00
C PRO A 73 -18.16 0.80 -14.27
N VAL A 74 -16.90 1.21 -14.28
CA VAL A 74 -15.76 0.33 -14.48
C VAL A 74 -15.13 0.08 -13.13
N TYR A 75 -14.95 -1.19 -12.79
CA TYR A 75 -14.28 -1.61 -11.57
C TYR A 75 -12.91 -2.18 -11.92
N PHE A 76 -11.90 -1.87 -11.15
CA PHE A 76 -10.61 -2.54 -11.26
C PHE A 76 -9.93 -2.68 -9.91
N GLU A 77 -9.14 -3.74 -9.77
CA GLU A 77 -8.22 -3.93 -8.66
C GLU A 77 -6.80 -3.70 -9.12
N SER A 78 -6.03 -2.93 -8.35
CA SER A 78 -4.59 -2.79 -8.57
C SER A 78 -3.82 -3.36 -7.41
N HIS A 79 -2.75 -4.07 -7.73
CA HIS A 79 -1.78 -4.56 -6.78
C HIS A 79 -0.43 -3.92 -7.07
N SER A 80 0.31 -3.56 -6.03
CA SER A 80 1.65 -2.99 -6.22
C SER A 80 2.57 -3.32 -5.07
N LYS A 81 3.84 -3.49 -5.39
CA LYS A 81 4.91 -3.69 -4.42
C LYS A 81 6.07 -2.76 -4.73
N GLY A 82 6.85 -2.43 -3.70
CA GLY A 82 8.02 -1.61 -3.90
C GLY A 82 8.69 -1.19 -2.61
N GLU A 83 9.43 -0.09 -2.68
CA GLU A 83 10.28 0.41 -1.62
C GLU A 83 9.96 1.88 -1.30
N LEU A 84 10.02 2.22 -0.01
CA LEU A 84 10.03 3.59 0.48
C LEU A 84 11.46 4.04 0.73
N LYS A 85 11.91 5.04 -0.03
CA LYS A 85 13.19 5.71 0.22
C LYS A 85 12.97 7.01 1.00
N LYS A 86 13.49 7.08 2.23
CA LYS A 86 13.45 8.29 3.04
C LYS A 86 14.43 9.35 2.48
N HIS A 87 13.94 10.54 2.20
CA HIS A 87 14.75 11.70 1.81
C HIS A 87 15.01 12.65 2.97
N SER A 88 14.00 12.87 3.82
CA SER A 88 14.11 13.71 5.02
C SER A 88 13.22 13.15 6.13
N ARG A 89 13.12 13.83 7.28
CA ARG A 89 12.31 13.37 8.43
C ARG A 89 10.88 12.98 8.04
N ASN A 90 10.26 13.73 7.13
CA ASN A 90 8.86 13.57 6.75
C ASN A 90 8.64 13.37 5.25
N VAL A 91 9.71 13.32 4.45
CA VAL A 91 9.61 13.21 2.99
C VAL A 91 10.18 11.88 2.54
N TYR A 92 9.38 11.15 1.77
CA TYR A 92 9.68 9.83 1.26
C TYR A 92 9.45 9.80 -0.25
N THR A 93 10.15 8.93 -0.95
CA THR A 93 9.86 8.58 -2.35
C THR A 93 9.45 7.13 -2.42
N VAL A 94 8.35 6.88 -3.12
CA VAL A 94 7.83 5.54 -3.40
C VAL A 94 8.44 5.04 -4.70
N ARG A 95 9.14 3.92 -4.66
CA ARG A 95 9.65 3.24 -5.86
C ARG A 95 8.87 1.96 -6.04
N TYR A 96 8.15 1.86 -7.14
CA TYR A 96 7.43 0.65 -7.51
C TYR A 96 8.38 -0.34 -8.17
N ASN A 97 8.36 -1.59 -7.69
CA ASN A 97 9.08 -2.71 -8.27
C ASN A 97 8.11 -3.56 -9.11
N GLU A 98 6.87 -3.69 -8.66
CA GLU A 98 5.79 -4.41 -9.34
C GLU A 98 4.50 -3.58 -9.28
N HIS A 99 3.75 -3.60 -10.38
CA HIS A 99 2.41 -3.06 -10.45
C HIS A 99 1.59 -3.92 -11.41
N SER A 100 0.37 -4.27 -11.03
CA SER A 100 -0.60 -4.93 -11.90
C SER A 100 -1.98 -4.36 -11.66
N SER A 101 -2.80 -4.34 -12.71
CA SER A 101 -4.19 -3.92 -12.62
C SER A 101 -5.09 -4.88 -13.39
N ASN A 102 -6.18 -5.29 -12.74
CA ASN A 102 -7.16 -6.23 -13.28
C ASN A 102 -8.53 -5.57 -13.30
N PHE A 103 -9.13 -5.48 -14.48
CA PHE A 103 -10.50 -4.98 -14.62
C PHE A 103 -11.49 -6.06 -14.19
N LEU A 104 -12.42 -5.66 -13.32
CA LEU A 104 -13.52 -6.49 -12.86
C LEU A 104 -14.73 -6.20 -13.76
N GLU A 105 -14.92 -6.96 -14.82
CA GLU A 105 -16.18 -6.91 -15.56
C GLU A 105 -17.30 -7.56 -14.72
N ASN A 106 -18.40 -6.83 -14.54
CA ASN A 106 -19.62 -7.37 -13.98
C ASN A 106 -20.12 -8.53 -14.87
N GLN A 107 -20.18 -9.73 -14.28
CA GLN A 107 -20.63 -11.02 -14.83
C GLN A 107 -19.58 -11.86 -15.57
N ARG A 108 -19.22 -13.00 -14.93
CA ARG A 108 -18.40 -14.12 -15.42
C ARG A 108 -17.12 -13.69 -16.12
N LEU A 109 -16.01 -13.67 -15.36
CA LEU A 109 -14.62 -13.63 -15.82
C LEU A 109 -14.50 -14.05 -17.30
N PRO A 110 -14.45 -13.11 -18.23
CA PRO A 110 -13.73 -13.33 -19.46
C PRO A 110 -12.24 -13.23 -19.12
N ASP A 111 -11.42 -14.06 -19.76
CA ASP A 111 -9.97 -13.91 -19.76
C ASP A 111 -9.61 -12.58 -20.45
N LEU A 112 -9.75 -11.48 -19.73
CA LEU A 112 -9.21 -10.21 -20.16
C LEU A 112 -7.69 -10.27 -19.97
N PRO A 113 -6.91 -9.82 -20.96
CA PRO A 113 -5.47 -9.73 -20.78
C PRO A 113 -5.19 -8.82 -19.58
N ILE A 114 -4.38 -9.32 -18.65
CA ILE A 114 -3.76 -8.48 -17.62
C ILE A 114 -3.15 -7.29 -18.36
N SER A 115 -3.72 -6.10 -18.20
CA SER A 115 -3.11 -4.91 -18.76
C SER A 115 -1.85 -4.70 -17.96
N SER A 116 -0.70 -4.95 -18.60
CA SER A 116 0.58 -4.97 -17.90
C SER A 116 0.88 -3.62 -17.26
N ASN A 117 0.37 -2.51 -17.80
CA ASN A 117 0.36 -1.20 -17.15
C ASN A 117 -0.69 -0.24 -17.75
N PHE A 118 -1.32 0.59 -16.91
CA PHE A 118 -1.94 1.85 -17.36
C PHE A 118 -0.85 2.89 -17.69
N TYR A 119 -1.09 3.82 -18.62
CA TYR A 119 -0.13 4.89 -18.93
C TYR A 119 0.20 5.78 -17.69
N SER A 120 -0.76 5.93 -16.77
CA SER A 120 -0.53 6.56 -15.46
C SER A 120 0.32 5.67 -14.53
N ALA A 121 0.10 4.36 -14.56
CA ALA A 121 0.90 3.38 -13.83
C ALA A 121 2.35 3.30 -14.33
N GLU A 122 2.59 3.37 -15.64
CA GLU A 122 3.94 3.42 -16.21
C GLU A 122 4.72 4.67 -15.78
N ARG A 123 4.04 5.80 -15.61
CA ARG A 123 4.66 7.05 -15.12
C ARG A 123 5.17 6.92 -13.68
N TYR A 124 4.54 6.07 -12.86
CA TYR A 124 4.99 5.81 -11.49
C TYR A 124 6.28 4.99 -11.43
N LEU A 125 6.71 4.32 -12.51
CA LEU A 125 7.90 3.47 -12.50
C LEU A 125 9.23 4.23 -12.66
N SER A 126 9.24 5.55 -12.92
CA SER A 126 10.51 6.30 -13.07
C SER A 126 10.53 7.80 -12.71
N THR A 127 9.44 8.38 -12.18
CA THR A 127 9.43 9.80 -11.78
C THR A 127 8.86 10.03 -10.38
N ARG A 128 9.17 11.19 -9.77
CA ARG A 128 9.12 11.51 -8.32
C ARG A 128 7.77 11.25 -7.65
N ASN A 129 7.52 10.01 -7.23
CA ASN A 129 6.39 9.63 -6.37
C ASN A 129 6.66 10.05 -4.92
N THR A 130 6.71 11.35 -4.68
CA THR A 130 7.01 11.90 -3.36
C THR A 130 5.77 11.86 -2.47
N VAL A 131 5.96 11.41 -1.23
CA VAL A 131 4.97 11.45 -0.17
C VAL A 131 5.54 12.25 1.00
N GLU A 132 4.77 13.23 1.47
CA GLU A 132 5.12 14.01 2.64
C GLU A 132 4.17 13.71 3.80
N VAL A 133 4.71 13.36 4.95
CA VAL A 133 3.94 13.13 6.17
C VAL A 133 3.75 14.44 6.92
N LYS A 134 2.50 14.86 7.09
CA LYS A 134 2.12 16.06 7.84
C LYS A 134 1.82 15.78 9.30
N TYR A 135 1.27 14.61 9.61
CA TYR A 135 0.90 14.24 10.97
C TYR A 135 0.95 12.73 11.16
N ARG A 136 1.34 12.27 12.36
CA ARG A 136 1.32 10.87 12.78
C ARG A 136 0.70 10.78 14.18
N SER A 137 -0.25 9.86 14.35
CA SER A 137 -0.73 9.39 15.64
C SER A 137 -0.65 7.86 15.69
N ASP A 138 -1.10 7.30 16.82
CA ASP A 138 -1.23 5.85 16.96
C ASP A 138 -2.38 5.29 16.10
N ASP A 139 -3.39 6.11 15.80
CA ASP A 139 -4.61 5.68 15.09
C ASP A 139 -4.62 6.03 13.60
N TYR A 140 -3.88 7.06 13.17
CA TYR A 140 -3.89 7.51 11.78
C TYR A 140 -2.65 8.32 11.39
N ILE A 141 -2.48 8.50 10.08
CA ILE A 141 -1.45 9.33 9.47
C ILE A 141 -2.09 10.30 8.48
N ILE A 142 -1.59 11.53 8.40
CA ILE A 142 -1.97 12.49 7.35
C ILE A 142 -0.78 12.67 6.42
N ILE A 143 -0.99 12.45 5.13
CA ILE A 143 0.02 12.59 4.10
C ILE A 143 -0.42 13.52 2.97
N ILE A 144 0.55 14.10 2.27
CA ILE A 144 0.38 14.63 0.92
C ILE A 144 1.03 13.63 -0.03
N SER A 145 0.26 13.06 -0.94
CA SER A 145 0.72 12.12 -1.95
C SER A 145 0.82 12.79 -3.32
N PHE A 146 1.55 12.15 -4.23
CA PHE A 146 1.67 12.52 -5.63
C PHE A 146 0.40 12.20 -6.46
N LEU A 147 -0.58 11.50 -5.88
CA LEU A 147 -1.82 11.13 -6.57
C LEU A 147 -2.59 12.37 -6.99
N ASN A 148 -3.23 12.31 -8.16
CA ASN A 148 -4.06 13.39 -8.69
C ASN A 148 -3.36 14.77 -8.77
N GLY A 149 -2.02 14.78 -8.91
CA GLY A 149 -1.21 16.00 -8.94
C GLY A 149 -0.91 16.61 -7.57
N GLY A 150 -1.28 15.93 -6.48
CA GLY A 150 -1.11 16.40 -5.11
C GLY A 150 -2.40 16.21 -4.31
N GLN A 151 -2.48 15.15 -3.51
CA GLN A 151 -3.67 14.84 -2.72
C GLN A 151 -3.33 14.71 -1.24
N ILE A 152 -4.11 15.39 -0.38
CA ILE A 152 -4.02 15.23 1.07
C ILE A 152 -4.94 14.07 1.48
N MET A 153 -4.40 13.11 2.23
CA MET A 153 -5.13 11.92 2.66
C MET A 153 -4.87 11.65 4.13
N ALA A 154 -5.93 11.29 4.86
CA ALA A 154 -5.85 10.72 6.20
C ALA A 154 -6.05 9.21 6.10
N MET A 155 -5.09 8.42 6.56
CA MET A 155 -5.13 6.96 6.48
C MET A 155 -5.14 6.38 7.88
N LYS A 156 -6.09 5.50 8.16
CA LYS A 156 -6.20 4.83 9.46
C LYS A 156 -5.09 3.81 9.59
N ARG A 157 -4.46 3.73 10.76
CA ARG A 157 -3.37 2.83 11.09
C ARG A 157 -3.90 1.56 11.76
N TYR A 158 -3.29 0.43 11.45
CA TYR A 158 -3.52 -0.89 12.05
C TYR A 158 -2.19 -1.56 12.41
#